data_AF-A0A9J6C0X1-F1
#
_entry.id   AF-A0A9J6C0X1-F1
#
_cell.length_a   1.000
_cell.length_b   1.000
_cell.length_c   1.000
_cell.angle_alpha   90.00
_cell.angle_beta   90.00
_cell.angle_gamma   90.00
#
_symmetry.space_group_name_H-M   'P 1'
#
loop_
_entity.id
_entity.type
_entity.pdbx_description
1 polymer ?
#
loop_
_entity_poly.entity_id
_entity_poly.type
_entity_poly.pdbx_seq_one_letter_code
_entity_poly.pdbx_strand_id
1 'polypeptide(L)'
;MEGHNDKLDKFLNSEIVDNDFFIDIVECKLKIKQDEFKLRLVFITTGKNENYASIVYRAKICIEIIESKGRKFIDVIIKALLIEVEILEVLSIFESEIFVYENVIENLEKIYTYSTNENIKFGPQCLKVVFVWNYSA
;
A
#
# COMPACT_ATOMS: atom_id res chain seq x y z
N MET A 1 14.96 -21.97 8.72
CA MET A 1 14.21 -20.85 9.36
C MET A 1 14.97 -19.52 9.29
N GLU A 2 16.26 -19.48 8.92
CA GLU A 2 17.03 -18.22 8.82
C GLU A 2 16.71 -17.34 7.58
N GLY A 3 16.34 -17.91 6.43
CA GLY A 3 16.17 -17.12 5.20
C GLY A 3 14.91 -16.23 5.08
N HIS A 4 13.99 -16.28 6.05
CA HIS A 4 12.70 -15.56 5.98
C HIS A 4 12.77 -14.14 6.57
N ASN A 5 13.49 -13.97 7.70
CA ASN A 5 13.72 -12.64 8.28
C ASN A 5 14.61 -11.77 7.39
N ASP A 6 15.59 -12.36 6.71
CA ASP A 6 16.47 -11.62 5.80
C ASP A 6 15.73 -10.97 4.62
N LYS A 7 14.69 -11.62 4.08
CA LYS A 7 13.87 -11.06 2.98
C LYS A 7 12.96 -9.93 3.46
N LEU A 8 12.45 -10.04 4.67
CA LEU A 8 11.61 -9.04 5.34
C LEU A 8 12.39 -7.73 5.53
N ASP A 9 13.59 -7.85 6.10
CA ASP A 9 14.48 -6.73 6.34
C ASP A 9 14.99 -6.15 5.01
N LYS A 10 15.20 -6.97 3.98
CA LYS A 10 15.64 -6.47 2.67
C LYS A 10 14.61 -5.57 1.96
N PHE A 11 13.31 -5.86 2.08
CA PHE A 11 12.28 -4.99 1.47
C PHE A 11 12.15 -3.65 2.21
N LEU A 12 12.04 -3.69 3.53
CA LEU A 12 11.89 -2.47 4.34
C LEU A 12 13.12 -1.57 4.30
N ASN A 13 14.31 -2.15 4.12
CA ASN A 13 15.57 -1.42 3.96
C ASN A 13 15.93 -1.16 2.48
N SER A 14 15.03 -1.45 1.54
CA SER A 14 15.27 -1.11 0.13
C SER A 14 15.18 0.40 -0.08
N GLU A 15 15.85 0.90 -1.13
CA GLU A 15 15.82 2.31 -1.52
C GLU A 15 14.42 2.81 -1.92
N ILE A 16 13.46 1.88 -2.05
CA ILE A 16 12.10 2.13 -2.54
C ILE A 16 11.14 2.48 -1.40
N VAL A 17 11.43 2.02 -0.18
CA VAL A 17 10.61 2.30 1.00
C VAL A 17 11.25 3.46 1.77
N ASP A 18 11.25 4.63 1.16
CA ASP A 18 11.84 5.85 1.69
C ASP A 18 10.76 6.88 2.11
N ASN A 19 11.19 8.10 2.45
CA ASN A 19 10.25 9.15 2.84
C ASN A 19 9.30 9.54 1.69
N ASP A 20 9.79 9.56 0.45
CA ASP A 20 9.02 9.96 -0.73
C ASP A 20 7.91 8.95 -1.01
N PHE A 21 8.20 7.65 -0.83
CA PHE A 21 7.20 6.60 -0.86
C PHE A 21 6.02 6.88 0.08
N PHE A 22 6.28 7.31 1.32
CA PHE A 22 5.23 7.63 2.30
C PHE A 22 4.56 8.98 2.05
N ILE A 23 5.29 9.97 1.54
CA ILE A 23 4.74 11.28 1.17
C ILE A 23 3.67 11.10 0.10
N ASP A 24 3.96 10.37 -0.97
CA ASP A 24 3.02 10.12 -2.06
C ASP A 24 1.74 9.42 -1.58
N ILE A 25 1.87 8.49 -0.63
CA ILE A 25 0.72 7.82 0.00
C ILE A 25 -0.16 8.84 0.73
N VAL A 26 0.46 9.76 1.47
CA VAL A 26 -0.26 10.83 2.19
C VAL A 26 -0.98 11.73 1.18
N GLU A 27 -0.29 12.17 0.12
CA GLU A 27 -0.88 13.02 -0.91
C GLU A 27 -2.08 12.34 -1.59
N CYS A 28 -1.93 11.08 -1.98
CA CYS A 28 -3.01 10.29 -2.59
C CYS A 28 -4.23 10.14 -1.67
N LYS A 29 -3.99 9.83 -0.38
CA LYS A 29 -5.05 9.49 0.57
C LYS A 29 -5.74 10.71 1.17
N LEU A 30 -5.01 11.80 1.37
CA LEU A 30 -5.55 13.02 1.98
C LEU A 30 -5.90 14.11 0.95
N LYS A 31 -5.46 13.98 -0.30
CA LYS A 31 -5.65 14.98 -1.36
C LYS A 31 -5.06 16.34 -0.98
N ILE A 32 -3.90 16.32 -0.33
CA ILE A 32 -3.07 17.49 0.02
C ILE A 32 -1.69 17.33 -0.60
N LYS A 33 -0.95 18.40 -0.74
CA LYS A 33 0.42 18.41 -1.28
C LYS A 33 1.48 18.36 -0.17
N GLN A 34 2.69 17.95 -0.51
CA GLN A 34 3.84 17.83 0.40
C GLN A 34 4.16 19.14 1.14
N ASP A 35 3.93 20.30 0.52
CA ASP A 35 4.12 21.60 1.16
C ASP A 35 3.04 21.97 2.18
N GLU A 36 2.00 21.13 2.34
CA GLU A 36 0.92 21.30 3.31
C GLU A 36 1.13 20.47 4.59
N PHE A 37 2.09 19.53 4.60
CA PHE A 37 2.36 18.66 5.74
C PHE A 37 3.84 18.32 5.95
N LYS A 38 4.16 17.77 7.12
CA LYS A 38 5.47 17.20 7.43
C LYS A 38 5.32 15.75 7.85
N LEU A 39 6.06 14.85 7.21
CA LEU A 39 6.21 13.48 7.68
C LEU A 39 6.96 13.50 9.03
N ARG A 40 6.42 12.82 10.04
CA ARG A 40 7.01 12.79 11.39
C ARG A 40 7.55 11.42 11.76
N LEU A 41 6.72 10.39 11.61
CA LEU A 41 7.06 9.05 12.04
C LEU A 41 6.26 8.03 11.26
N VAL A 42 6.89 6.93 10.90
CA VAL A 42 6.22 5.79 10.28
C VAL A 42 6.48 4.56 11.14
N PHE A 43 5.42 3.93 11.62
CA PHE A 43 5.51 2.64 12.31
C PHE A 43 5.12 1.55 11.36
N ILE A 44 6.01 0.61 11.09
CA ILE A 44 5.72 -0.54 10.21
C ILE A 44 5.76 -1.80 11.07
N THR A 45 4.70 -2.59 10.95
CA THR A 45 4.60 -3.90 11.59
C THR A 45 4.23 -4.92 10.54
N THR A 46 4.79 -6.12 10.67
CA THR A 46 4.52 -7.23 9.76
C THR A 46 3.30 -7.99 10.25
N GLY A 47 2.37 -8.28 9.36
CA GLY A 47 1.17 -9.03 9.72
C GLY A 47 1.52 -10.49 9.99
N LYS A 48 0.91 -11.11 11.02
CA LYS A 48 1.06 -12.55 11.32
C LYS A 48 0.53 -13.50 10.23
N ASN A 49 -0.11 -12.96 9.18
CA ASN A 49 -0.64 -13.73 8.06
C ASN A 49 0.12 -13.36 6.79
N GLU A 50 1.25 -14.02 6.62
CA GLU A 50 1.99 -14.05 5.37
C GLU A 50 1.13 -14.81 4.34
N ASN A 51 0.90 -14.22 3.18
CA ASN A 51 0.26 -14.94 2.09
C ASN A 51 1.36 -15.70 1.33
N TYR A 52 1.04 -16.89 0.81
CA TYR A 52 1.97 -17.73 0.03
C TYR A 52 2.64 -16.97 -1.14
N ALA A 53 2.05 -15.84 -1.55
CA ALA A 53 2.48 -15.00 -2.66
C ALA A 53 3.16 -13.66 -2.27
N SER A 54 2.96 -13.18 -1.04
CA SER A 54 3.35 -11.82 -0.66
C SER A 54 3.52 -11.63 0.84
N ILE A 55 4.39 -10.69 1.18
CA ILE A 55 4.48 -10.15 2.53
C ILE A 55 3.50 -8.98 2.65
N VAL A 56 2.75 -8.96 3.75
CA VAL A 56 1.82 -7.88 4.08
C VAL A 56 2.33 -7.10 5.29
N TYR A 57 2.60 -5.81 5.08
CA TYR A 57 2.96 -4.86 6.13
C TYR A 57 1.76 -3.97 6.47
N ARG A 58 1.67 -3.59 7.74
CA ARG A 58 0.76 -2.56 8.24
C ARG A 58 1.61 -1.38 8.68
N ALA A 59 1.44 -0.25 8.01
CA ALA A 59 2.14 0.97 8.34
C ALA A 59 1.17 2.01 8.92
N LYS A 60 1.59 2.68 9.99
CA LYS A 60 0.91 3.83 10.59
C LYS A 60 1.78 5.06 10.40
N ILE A 61 1.36 5.94 9.51
CA ILE A 61 2.06 7.16 9.13
C ILE A 61 1.54 8.30 10.00
N CYS A 62 2.43 8.98 10.72
CA CYS A 62 2.16 10.19 11.47
C CYS A 62 2.66 11.40 10.67
N ILE A 63 1.75 12.32 10.39
CA ILE A 63 2.06 13.61 9.77
C ILE A 63 1.65 14.76 10.67
N GLU A 64 2.22 15.92 10.42
CA GLU A 64 1.79 17.20 10.97
C GLU A 64 1.31 18.10 9.84
N ILE A 65 0.06 18.56 9.93
CA ILE A 65 -0.50 19.54 8.99
C ILE A 65 0.05 20.91 9.34
N ILE A 66 0.63 21.62 8.36
CA ILE A 66 1.39 22.86 8.62
C ILE A 66 0.47 23.99 9.11
N GLU A 67 -0.69 24.15 8.47
CA GLU A 67 -1.64 25.24 8.79
C GLU A 67 -2.16 25.14 10.22
N SER A 68 -2.62 23.95 10.62
CA SER A 68 -3.23 23.74 11.93
C SER A 68 -2.24 23.33 13.01
N LYS A 69 -1.00 22.99 12.64
CA LYS A 69 -0.02 22.27 13.49
C LYS A 69 -0.58 20.98 14.11
N GLY A 70 -1.69 20.46 13.55
CA GLY A 70 -2.37 19.27 14.03
C GLY A 70 -1.66 18.01 13.56
N ARG A 71 -1.61 16.98 14.42
CA ARG A 71 -1.12 15.66 14.03
C ARG A 71 -2.24 14.82 13.45
N LYS A 72 -1.95 14.08 12.38
CA LYS A 72 -2.86 13.11 11.78
C LYS A 72 -2.15 11.78 11.62
N PHE A 73 -2.90 10.70 11.82
CA PHE A 73 -2.43 9.34 11.61
C PHE A 73 -3.15 8.72 10.42
N ILE A 74 -2.40 7.98 9.62
CA ILE A 74 -2.90 7.32 8.42
C ILE A 74 -2.45 5.87 8.48
N ASP A 75 -3.42 4.96 8.55
CA ASP A 75 -3.15 3.52 8.48
C ASP A 75 -3.16 3.06 7.02
N VAL A 76 -2.13 2.32 6.62
CA VAL A 76 -2.00 1.75 5.27
C VAL A 76 -1.53 0.30 5.33
N ILE A 77 -1.88 -0.44 4.28
CA ILE A 77 -1.43 -1.81 4.05
C ILE A 77 -0.47 -1.75 2.87
N ILE A 78 0.73 -2.28 3.03
CA ILE A 78 1.72 -2.40 1.97
C ILE A 78 1.86 -3.89 1.67
N LYS A 79 1.69 -4.26 0.40
CA LYS A 79 1.90 -5.63 -0.06
C LYS A 79 3.14 -5.68 -0.94
N ALA A 80 4.07 -6.57 -0.62
CA ALA A 80 5.29 -6.77 -1.39
C ALA A 80 5.35 -8.21 -1.89
N LEU A 81 5.70 -8.39 -3.16
CA LEU A 81 5.86 -9.71 -3.75
C LEU A 81 7.10 -10.41 -3.17
N LEU A 82 6.97 -11.70 -2.84
CA LEU A 82 8.11 -12.55 -2.54
C LEU A 82 8.74 -12.95 -3.88
N ILE A 83 9.98 -12.50 -4.14
CA ILE A 83 10.68 -12.59 -5.44
C ILE A 83 10.92 -14.04 -5.93
N GLU A 84 10.57 -15.07 -5.18
CA GLU A 84 11.09 -16.43 -5.39
C GLU A 84 10.07 -17.47 -5.83
N VAL A 85 9.00 -17.09 -6.53
CA VAL A 85 8.09 -18.10 -7.07
C VAL A 85 7.86 -17.86 -8.54
N GLU A 86 8.62 -18.58 -9.37
CA GLU A 86 8.35 -18.78 -10.82
C GLU A 86 6.90 -19.23 -11.09
N ILE A 87 6.18 -19.70 -10.06
CA ILE A 87 4.76 -20.11 -10.11
C ILE A 87 3.80 -18.92 -9.94
N LEU A 88 4.22 -17.78 -9.38
CA LEU A 88 3.34 -16.63 -9.13
C LEU A 88 3.16 -15.73 -10.36
N GLU A 89 4.16 -15.65 -11.24
CA GLU A 89 4.01 -15.00 -12.54
C GLU A 89 2.93 -15.69 -13.39
N VAL A 90 2.75 -17.01 -13.23
CA VAL A 90 1.72 -17.80 -13.93
C VAL A 90 0.29 -17.42 -13.50
N LEU A 91 0.11 -16.82 -12.33
CA LEU A 91 -1.22 -16.55 -11.76
C LEU A 91 -1.65 -15.07 -11.84
N SER A 92 -0.82 -14.17 -12.38
CA SER A 92 -1.14 -12.74 -12.56
C SER A 92 -1.85 -12.11 -11.34
N ILE A 93 -1.43 -12.50 -10.12
CA ILE A 93 -2.20 -12.21 -8.89
C ILE A 93 -2.26 -10.70 -8.62
N PHE A 94 -1.13 -10.01 -8.74
CA PHE A 94 -1.09 -8.56 -8.56
C PHE A 94 -1.72 -7.81 -9.72
N GLU A 95 -1.58 -8.28 -10.97
CA GLU A 95 -2.25 -7.66 -12.13
C GLU A 95 -3.77 -7.72 -11.98
N SER A 96 -4.30 -8.88 -11.58
CA SER A 96 -5.72 -9.07 -11.30
C SER A 96 -6.17 -8.21 -10.11
N GLU A 97 -5.39 -8.16 -9.03
CA GLU A 97 -5.70 -7.32 -7.86
C GLU A 97 -5.72 -5.84 -8.23
N ILE A 98 -4.72 -5.33 -8.96
CA ILE A 98 -4.65 -3.95 -9.47
C ILE A 98 -5.87 -3.66 -10.35
N PHE A 99 -6.17 -4.53 -11.31
CA PHE A 99 -7.32 -4.36 -12.20
C PHE A 99 -8.63 -4.25 -11.41
N VAL A 100 -8.82 -5.07 -10.37
CA VAL A 100 -10.01 -5.02 -9.52
C VAL A 100 -10.12 -3.68 -8.79
N TYR A 101 -9.03 -3.19 -8.20
CA TYR A 101 -9.03 -1.89 -7.52
C TYR A 101 -9.27 -0.73 -8.47
N GLU A 102 -8.69 -0.75 -9.67
CA GLU A 102 -8.80 0.35 -10.64
C GLU A 102 -10.14 0.37 -11.37
N ASN A 103 -10.72 -0.81 -11.68
CA ASN A 103 -11.83 -0.90 -12.64
C ASN A 103 -13.10 -1.53 -12.07
N VAL A 104 -13.01 -2.36 -11.03
CA VAL A 104 -14.14 -3.18 -10.57
C VAL A 104 -14.79 -2.61 -9.31
N ILE A 105 -13.99 -2.29 -8.28
CA ILE A 105 -14.53 -1.92 -6.96
C ILE A 105 -15.42 -0.68 -7.04
N GLU A 106 -14.96 0.40 -7.67
CA GLU A 106 -15.73 1.64 -7.74
C GLU A 106 -17.06 1.43 -8.49
N ASN A 107 -17.06 0.63 -9.55
CA ASN A 107 -18.27 0.33 -10.31
C ASN A 107 -19.25 -0.54 -9.51
N LEU A 108 -18.75 -1.52 -8.75
CA LEU A 108 -19.59 -2.31 -7.84
C LEU A 108 -20.21 -1.42 -6.74
N GLU A 109 -19.45 -0.50 -6.15
CA GLU A 109 -19.97 0.45 -5.16
C GLU A 109 -21.09 1.32 -5.75
N LYS A 110 -20.89 1.85 -6.98
CA LYS A 110 -21.92 2.64 -7.69
C LYS A 110 -23.20 1.86 -7.92
N ILE A 111 -23.08 0.62 -8.42
CA ILE A 111 -24.25 -0.25 -8.67
C ILE A 111 -24.97 -0.56 -7.37
N TYR A 112 -24.24 -0.88 -6.31
CA TYR A 112 -24.82 -1.13 -5.00
C TYR A 112 -25.58 0.09 -4.49
N THR A 113 -24.95 1.26 -4.48
CA THR A 113 -25.60 2.50 -4.03
C THR A 113 -26.82 2.86 -4.88
N TYR A 114 -26.77 2.65 -6.20
CA TYR A 114 -27.93 2.87 -7.06
C TYR A 114 -29.11 1.95 -6.73
N SER A 115 -28.84 0.71 -6.33
CA SER A 115 -29.87 -0.30 -6.10
C SER A 115 -30.40 -0.33 -4.65
N THR A 116 -29.60 0.07 -3.67
CA THR A 116 -30.00 0.07 -2.25
C THR A 116 -30.21 1.46 -1.65
N ASN A 117 -29.77 2.51 -2.35
CA ASN A 117 -29.67 3.87 -1.83
C ASN A 117 -28.74 3.99 -0.59
N GLU A 118 -27.85 3.02 -0.38
CA GLU A 118 -26.85 3.00 0.69
C GLU A 118 -25.44 3.21 0.13
N ASN A 119 -24.65 4.04 0.81
CA ASN A 119 -23.24 4.25 0.46
C ASN A 119 -22.37 3.20 1.16
N ILE A 120 -21.68 2.37 0.38
CA ILE A 120 -20.79 1.33 0.89
C ILE A 120 -19.38 1.51 0.33
N LYS A 121 -18.39 1.05 1.10
CA LYS A 121 -17.00 0.93 0.68
C LYS A 121 -16.54 -0.50 0.76
N PHE A 122 -16.30 -1.11 -0.39
CA PHE A 122 -15.90 -2.52 -0.48
C PHE A 122 -14.41 -2.72 -0.23
N GLY A 123 -13.59 -1.68 -0.43
CA GLY A 123 -12.16 -1.77 -0.21
C GLY A 123 -11.46 -0.43 -0.06
N PRO A 124 -10.13 -0.45 0.12
CA PRO A 124 -9.28 0.72 0.04
C PRO A 124 -9.48 1.51 -1.26
N GLN A 125 -9.47 2.85 -1.16
CA GLN A 125 -9.71 3.76 -2.29
C GLN A 125 -8.44 4.42 -2.86
N CYS A 126 -7.30 4.25 -2.19
CA CYS A 126 -6.01 4.74 -2.68
C CYS A 126 -5.13 3.52 -2.93
N LEU A 127 -5.02 3.13 -4.20
CA LEU A 127 -4.05 2.18 -4.68
C LEU A 127 -2.83 2.97 -5.18
N LYS A 128 -1.63 2.58 -4.72
CA LYS A 128 -0.36 3.01 -5.31
C LYS A 128 0.42 1.75 -5.66
N VAL A 129 0.79 1.62 -6.93
CA VAL A 129 1.60 0.52 -7.44
C VAL A 129 3.02 1.03 -7.66
N VAL A 130 4.00 0.29 -7.15
CA VAL A 130 5.42 0.58 -7.37
C VAL A 130 6.04 -0.64 -8.03
N PHE A 131 6.59 -0.46 -9.22
CA PHE A 131 7.29 -1.51 -9.94
C PHE A 131 8.78 -1.41 -9.67
N VAL A 132 9.36 -2.50 -9.19
CA VAL A 132 10.80 -2.60 -8.90
C VAL A 132 11.46 -3.40 -10.02
N TRP A 133 12.11 -2.71 -10.94
CA TRP A 133 12.93 -3.37 -11.96
C TRP A 133 14.31 -3.62 -11.38
N ASN A 134 14.59 -4.84 -10.93
CA ASN A 134 15.97 -5.24 -10.67
C ASN A 134 16.64 -5.56 -12.00
N TYR A 135 17.76 -4.87 -12.27
CA TYR A 135 18.63 -5.13 -13.42
C TYR A 135 19.05 -6.60 -13.45
N SER A 136 18.96 -7.21 -14.62
CA SER A 136 19.58 -8.49 -14.96
C SER A 136 21.07 -8.44 -14.60
N ALA A 137 21.53 -9.43 -13.83
CA ALA A 137 22.92 -9.83 -13.82
C ALA A 137 23.17 -10.78 -14.99
#